data_AF-A0A0G0HFH9-F1
#
_entry.id   AF-A0A0G0HFH9-F1
#
_cell.length_a   1.000
_cell.length_b   1.000
_cell.length_c   1.000
_cell.angle_alpha   90.00
_cell.angle_beta   90.00
_cell.angle_gamma   90.00
#
_symmetry.space_group_name_H-M   'P 1'
#
loop_
_entity.id
_entity.type
_entity.pdbx_description
1 polymer ?
#
loop_
_entity_poly.entity_id
_entity_poly.type
_entity_poly.pdbx_seq_one_letter_code
_entity_poly.pdbx_strand_id
1 'polypeptide(L)'
;MTAIYLDSTKLFALENEILEIRHKYGFRSEIKSTIIPLTMYKDLLEVINKLEIPIYYRLIDKTKYKGKFAVTGHKKLHNIFDDYNLSKLVLFTAKKQKLIDAEVIIDRTDRRMYNGDYFSNFDEYLFDRVNTKTISRIKHITHVNSEYVNAMQLSDLASGALRDYFTSKNQDLRKIISKKYLYKIW
;
A
#
# COMPACT_ATOMS: atom_id res chain seq x y z
N MET A 1 0.97 -6.11 -4.33
CA MET A 1 1.45 -5.05 -3.41
C MET A 1 1.47 -3.74 -4.15
N THR A 2 1.10 -2.68 -3.45
CA THR A 2 0.99 -1.32 -4.00
C THR A 2 1.65 -0.32 -3.05
N ALA A 3 2.14 0.76 -3.61
CA ALA A 3 2.59 1.95 -2.92
C ALA A 3 2.03 3.14 -3.68
N ILE A 4 1.62 4.18 -2.96
CA ILE A 4 1.14 5.43 -3.54
C ILE A 4 2.04 6.57 -3.08
N TYR A 5 2.20 7.56 -3.94
CA TYR A 5 2.96 8.78 -3.60
C TYR A 5 2.02 9.98 -3.62
N LEU A 6 2.04 10.75 -2.54
CA LEU A 6 1.21 11.92 -2.31
C LEU A 6 2.10 13.02 -1.72
N ASP A 7 1.95 14.24 -2.22
CA ASP A 7 2.38 15.44 -1.49
C ASP A 7 1.30 15.86 -0.50
N SER A 8 1.59 16.86 0.35
CA SER A 8 0.66 17.34 1.37
C SER A 8 -0.66 17.85 0.75
N THR A 9 -0.60 18.55 -0.38
CA THR A 9 -1.79 19.05 -1.09
C THR A 9 -2.70 17.90 -1.53
N LYS A 10 -2.13 16.87 -2.15
CA LYS A 10 -2.88 15.68 -2.57
C LYS A 10 -3.41 14.86 -1.39
N LEU A 11 -2.70 14.86 -0.26
CA LEU A 11 -3.16 14.19 0.96
C LEU A 11 -4.46 14.83 1.49
N PHE A 12 -4.49 16.16 1.62
CA PHE A 12 -5.70 16.87 2.05
C PHE A 12 -6.84 16.76 1.03
N ALA A 13 -6.52 16.86 -0.27
CA ALA A 13 -7.51 16.66 -1.32
C ALA A 13 -8.12 15.25 -1.26
N LEU A 14 -7.28 14.23 -1.04
CA LEU A 14 -7.72 12.83 -0.90
C LEU A 14 -8.68 12.65 0.28
N GLU A 15 -8.38 13.25 1.43
CA GLU A 15 -9.28 13.21 2.58
C GLU A 15 -10.65 13.81 2.26
N ASN A 16 -10.68 14.97 1.60
CA ASN A 16 -11.94 15.60 1.19
C ASN A 16 -12.74 14.72 0.22
N GLU A 17 -12.11 14.19 -0.83
CA GLU A 17 -12.77 13.32 -1.82
C GLU A 17 -13.37 12.06 -1.17
N ILE A 18 -12.62 11.42 -0.26
CA ILE A 18 -13.10 10.25 0.46
C ILE A 18 -14.28 10.61 1.36
N LEU A 19 -14.24 11.77 2.03
CA LEU A 19 -15.34 12.23 2.87
C LEU A 19 -16.60 12.50 2.05
N GLU A 20 -16.50 13.14 0.89
CA GLU A 20 -17.62 13.36 -0.03
C GLU A 20 -18.23 12.04 -0.52
N ILE A 21 -17.40 11.07 -0.91
CA ILE A 21 -17.87 9.74 -1.32
C ILE A 21 -18.56 9.04 -0.13
N ARG A 22 -17.97 9.08 1.07
CA ARG A 22 -18.61 8.49 2.26
C ARG A 22 -19.96 9.10 2.55
N HIS A 23 -20.11 10.42 2.41
CA HIS A 23 -21.39 11.11 2.57
C HIS A 23 -22.39 10.68 1.50
N LYS A 24 -21.99 10.62 0.23
CA LYS A 24 -22.81 10.14 -0.89
C LYS A 24 -23.40 8.75 -0.63
N TYR A 25 -22.62 7.85 -0.02
CA TYR A 25 -23.03 6.48 0.27
C TYR A 25 -23.54 6.24 1.70
N GLY A 26 -23.61 7.28 2.55
CA GLY A 26 -23.97 7.14 3.96
C GLY A 26 -23.02 6.23 4.76
N PHE A 27 -21.75 6.09 4.34
CA PHE A 27 -20.82 5.08 4.86
C PHE A 27 -19.93 5.61 5.98
N ARG A 28 -20.16 5.17 7.21
CA ARG A 28 -19.47 5.67 8.42
C ARG A 28 -18.36 4.78 8.97
N SER A 29 -18.20 3.57 8.44
CA SER A 29 -17.17 2.62 8.88
C SER A 29 -15.83 2.84 8.19
N GLU A 30 -14.80 2.09 8.60
CA GLU A 30 -13.53 1.97 7.89
C GLU A 30 -13.76 1.42 6.47
N ILE A 31 -13.12 1.98 5.46
CA ILE A 31 -13.27 1.54 4.07
C ILE A 31 -12.48 0.24 3.86
N LYS A 32 -13.18 -0.84 3.50
CA LYS A 32 -12.58 -2.14 3.14
C LYS A 32 -13.24 -2.69 1.90
N SER A 33 -12.44 -3.24 0.98
CA SER A 33 -12.93 -3.80 -0.28
C SER A 33 -13.97 -4.92 -0.11
N THR A 34 -14.02 -5.56 1.06
CA THR A 34 -14.93 -6.68 1.37
C THR A 34 -16.30 -6.25 1.87
N ILE A 35 -16.47 -4.98 2.26
CA ILE A 35 -17.71 -4.50 2.90
C ILE A 35 -18.36 -3.34 2.13
N ILE A 36 -17.57 -2.59 1.35
CA ILE A 36 -18.12 -1.49 0.57
C ILE A 36 -18.87 -2.02 -0.67
N PRO A 37 -19.96 -1.37 -1.09
CA PRO A 37 -20.60 -1.68 -2.35
C PRO A 37 -19.64 -1.52 -3.53
N LEU A 38 -19.82 -2.33 -4.58
CA LEU A 38 -18.96 -2.26 -5.75
C LEU A 38 -18.98 -0.87 -6.39
N THR A 39 -20.13 -0.19 -6.43
CA THR A 39 -20.25 1.18 -6.95
C THR A 39 -19.40 2.18 -6.15
N MET A 40 -19.44 2.11 -4.81
CA MET A 40 -18.58 2.93 -3.95
C MET A 40 -17.10 2.64 -4.18
N TYR A 41 -16.73 1.37 -4.38
CA TYR A 41 -15.36 0.99 -4.71
C TYR A 41 -14.92 1.65 -6.03
N LYS A 42 -15.77 1.63 -7.06
CA LYS A 42 -15.47 2.29 -8.34
C LYS A 42 -15.20 3.79 -8.15
N ASP A 43 -16.07 4.48 -7.41
CA ASP A 43 -15.92 5.90 -7.13
C ASP A 43 -14.62 6.20 -6.36
N LEU A 44 -14.27 5.37 -5.38
CA LEU A 44 -13.01 5.51 -4.62
C LEU A 44 -11.77 5.31 -5.51
N LEU A 45 -11.83 4.40 -6.48
CA LEU A 45 -10.74 4.22 -7.44
C LEU A 45 -10.63 5.40 -8.41
N GLU A 46 -11.73 6.06 -8.75
CA GLU A 46 -11.73 7.22 -9.64
C GLU A 46 -10.99 8.43 -9.02
N VAL A 47 -10.92 8.51 -7.69
CA VAL A 47 -10.13 9.52 -6.97
C VAL A 47 -8.66 9.50 -7.40
N ILE A 48 -8.12 8.31 -7.74
CA ILE A 48 -6.74 8.17 -8.26
C ILE A 48 -6.56 8.97 -9.55
N ASN A 49 -7.55 8.94 -10.43
CA ASN A 49 -7.51 9.69 -11.67
C ASN A 49 -7.69 11.19 -11.41
N LYS A 50 -8.66 11.56 -10.58
CA LYS A 50 -9.00 12.95 -10.26
C LYS A 50 -7.81 13.69 -9.64
N LEU A 51 -7.12 13.06 -8.70
CA LEU A 51 -5.99 13.64 -7.96
C LEU A 51 -4.63 13.31 -8.58
N GLU A 52 -4.64 12.61 -9.72
CA GLU A 52 -3.44 12.22 -10.45
C GLU A 52 -2.42 11.49 -9.56
N ILE A 53 -2.88 10.48 -8.82
CA ILE A 53 -2.09 9.77 -7.83
C ILE A 53 -1.31 8.64 -8.52
N PRO A 54 0.03 8.69 -8.57
CA PRO A 54 0.80 7.59 -9.15
C PRO A 54 0.74 6.36 -8.23
N ILE A 55 0.35 5.22 -8.81
CA ILE A 55 0.27 3.92 -8.16
C ILE A 55 1.44 3.06 -8.63
N TYR A 56 2.36 2.78 -7.71
CA TYR A 56 3.44 1.84 -7.90
C TYR A 56 2.99 0.47 -7.45
N TYR A 57 3.21 -0.55 -8.26
CA TYR A 57 2.74 -1.88 -7.89
C TYR A 57 3.70 -2.97 -8.33
N ARG A 58 3.73 -4.03 -7.52
CA ARG A 58 4.43 -5.26 -7.83
C ARG A 58 3.49 -6.45 -7.67
N LEU A 59 3.49 -7.29 -8.69
CA LEU A 59 2.74 -8.54 -8.73
C LEU A 59 3.72 -9.66 -8.47
N ILE A 60 3.41 -10.47 -7.46
CA ILE A 60 4.24 -11.61 -7.10
C ILE A 60 3.33 -12.81 -6.97
N ASP A 61 3.59 -13.81 -7.81
CA ASP A 61 2.96 -15.11 -7.71
C ASP A 61 3.66 -15.89 -6.59
N LYS A 62 3.04 -15.88 -5.40
CA LYS A 62 3.56 -16.54 -4.20
C LYS A 62 3.73 -18.04 -4.39
N THR A 63 2.91 -18.66 -5.24
CA THR A 63 2.94 -20.12 -5.49
C THR A 63 4.19 -20.55 -6.26
N LYS A 64 4.83 -19.62 -6.97
CA LYS A 64 5.99 -19.88 -7.83
C LYS A 64 7.29 -19.30 -7.28
N TYR A 65 7.27 -18.66 -6.12
CA TYR A 65 8.46 -18.03 -5.55
C TYR A 65 9.44 -19.07 -4.98
N LYS A 66 10.71 -19.01 -5.38
CA LYS A 66 11.76 -19.99 -5.03
C LYS A 66 12.92 -19.42 -4.17
N GLY A 67 12.72 -18.34 -3.42
CA GLY A 67 13.77 -17.72 -2.60
C GLY A 67 13.78 -18.16 -1.13
N LYS A 68 14.66 -17.54 -0.33
CA LYS A 68 14.81 -17.80 1.13
C LYS A 68 13.50 -17.65 1.94
N PHE A 69 12.54 -16.90 1.40
CA PHE A 69 11.21 -16.66 1.97
C PHE A 69 10.09 -17.42 1.22
N ALA A 70 10.41 -18.48 0.48
CA ALA A 70 9.40 -19.31 -0.17
C ALA A 70 8.43 -19.84 0.89
N VAL A 71 7.14 -19.52 0.70
CA VAL A 71 6.07 -19.83 1.67
C VAL A 71 5.57 -21.27 1.57
N THR A 72 6.04 -22.03 0.56
CA THR A 72 5.71 -23.45 0.37
C THR A 72 6.15 -24.26 1.60
N GLY A 73 5.18 -24.80 2.35
CA GLY A 73 5.44 -25.55 3.59
C GLY A 73 5.69 -24.70 4.84
N HIS A 74 5.82 -23.37 4.73
CA HIS A 74 6.21 -22.48 5.83
C HIS A 74 5.27 -21.27 5.99
N LYS A 75 4.04 -21.52 6.46
CA LYS A 75 3.01 -20.47 6.68
C LYS A 75 3.51 -19.29 7.53
N LYS A 76 4.43 -19.53 8.48
CA LYS A 76 5.01 -18.51 9.37
C LYS A 76 5.85 -17.46 8.63
N LEU A 77 6.36 -17.78 7.43
CA LEU A 77 7.19 -16.87 6.62
C LEU A 77 6.37 -15.98 5.68
N HIS A 78 5.04 -16.13 5.67
CA HIS A 78 4.15 -15.41 4.76
C HIS A 78 4.22 -13.89 4.95
N ASN A 79 4.19 -13.42 6.20
CA ASN A 79 4.21 -11.98 6.49
C ASN A 79 5.59 -11.39 6.17
N ILE A 80 6.66 -12.08 6.57
CA ILE A 80 8.05 -11.70 6.27
C ILE A 80 8.30 -11.57 4.75
N PHE A 81 7.66 -12.43 3.95
CA PHE A 81 7.74 -12.38 2.49
C PHE A 81 7.05 -11.13 1.92
N ASP A 82 5.86 -10.79 2.43
CA ASP A 82 5.11 -9.62 1.99
C ASP A 82 5.85 -8.33 2.36
N ASP A 83 6.32 -8.23 3.60
CA ASP A 83 7.05 -7.05 4.13
C ASP A 83 8.35 -6.80 3.34
N TYR A 84 9.08 -7.87 2.98
CA TYR A 84 10.29 -7.77 2.16
C TYR A 84 10.01 -7.16 0.78
N ASN A 85 8.93 -7.59 0.15
CA ASN A 85 8.61 -7.15 -1.20
C ASN A 85 7.94 -5.77 -1.21
N LEU A 86 7.19 -5.43 -0.16
CA LEU A 86 6.68 -4.08 0.08
C LEU A 86 7.84 -3.10 0.29
N SER A 87 8.79 -3.45 1.17
CA SER A 87 10.02 -2.66 1.39
C SER A 87 10.78 -2.39 0.09
N LYS A 88 10.93 -3.40 -0.78
CA LYS A 88 11.51 -3.21 -2.13
C LYS A 88 10.70 -2.24 -2.97
N LEU A 89 9.38 -2.39 -3.00
CA LEU A 89 8.49 -1.53 -3.78
C LEU A 89 8.62 -0.07 -3.34
N VAL A 90 8.66 0.18 -2.03
CA VAL A 90 8.82 1.53 -1.49
C VAL A 90 10.19 2.11 -1.85
N LEU A 91 11.27 1.33 -1.67
CA LEU A 91 12.61 1.77 -2.05
C LEU A 91 12.71 2.15 -3.53
N PHE A 92 12.14 1.33 -4.42
CA PHE A 92 12.12 1.64 -5.86
C PHE A 92 11.30 2.90 -6.16
N THR A 93 10.18 3.08 -5.48
CA THR A 93 9.32 4.26 -5.60
C THR A 93 10.09 5.52 -5.18
N ALA A 94 10.72 5.50 -4.01
CA ALA A 94 11.53 6.60 -3.49
C ALA A 94 12.66 6.97 -4.45
N LYS A 95 13.41 5.99 -4.95
CA LYS A 95 14.47 6.23 -5.95
C LYS A 95 13.93 6.87 -7.23
N LYS A 96 12.82 6.35 -7.76
CA LYS A 96 12.22 6.86 -9.00
C LYS A 96 11.72 8.30 -8.85
N GLN A 97 11.23 8.66 -7.68
CA GLN A 97 10.80 10.03 -7.36
C GLN A 97 11.93 10.94 -6.87
N LYS A 98 13.19 10.45 -6.81
CA LYS A 98 14.34 11.16 -6.23
C LYS A 98 14.12 11.58 -4.77
N LEU A 99 13.37 10.76 -4.04
CA LEU A 99 12.97 10.94 -2.65
C LEU A 99 13.77 10.03 -1.72
N ILE A 100 15.06 9.85 -1.99
CA ILE A 100 15.93 8.97 -1.18
C ILE A 100 16.07 9.53 0.25
N ASP A 101 15.85 10.83 0.42
CA ASP A 101 15.80 11.53 1.70
C ASP A 101 14.37 11.68 2.27
N ALA A 102 13.34 11.09 1.65
CA ALA A 102 11.98 11.21 2.16
C ALA A 102 11.86 10.60 3.57
N GLU A 103 11.21 11.36 4.44
CA GLU A 103 11.17 11.15 5.88
C GLU A 103 10.11 10.16 6.35
N VAL A 104 9.37 9.45 5.50
CA VAL A 104 8.27 8.60 5.98
C VAL A 104 7.99 7.43 5.03
N ILE A 105 8.13 6.20 5.53
CA ILE A 105 7.49 4.99 4.97
C ILE A 105 6.41 4.54 5.94
N ILE A 106 5.21 4.36 5.41
CA ILE A 106 4.04 3.91 6.18
C ILE A 106 3.72 2.48 5.77
N ASP A 107 4.03 1.53 6.64
CA ASP A 107 3.63 0.14 6.49
C ASP A 107 2.43 -0.18 7.40
N ARG A 108 1.45 -0.90 6.85
CA ARG A 108 0.31 -1.43 7.59
C ARG A 108 0.64 -2.83 8.06
N THR A 109 1.56 -2.95 9.00
CA THR A 109 1.68 -4.20 9.74
C THR A 109 0.46 -4.34 10.64
N ASP A 110 -0.22 -5.49 10.53
CA ASP A 110 -1.51 -5.75 11.19
C ASP A 110 -1.38 -5.56 12.71
N ARG A 111 -1.95 -4.46 13.25
CA ARG A 111 -1.97 -4.12 14.69
C ARG A 111 -2.50 -5.26 15.58
N ARG A 112 -3.19 -6.24 14.99
CA ARG A 112 -3.80 -7.37 15.72
C ARG A 112 -2.83 -8.50 16.04
N MET A 113 -1.61 -8.50 15.47
CA MET A 113 -0.67 -9.60 15.72
C MET A 113 0.18 -9.44 16.98
N TYR A 114 0.25 -8.24 17.59
CA TYR A 114 1.19 -7.99 18.68
C TYR A 114 0.60 -7.08 19.75
N ASN A 115 0.17 -7.66 20.87
CA ASN A 115 -0.18 -6.94 22.10
C ASN A 115 1.11 -6.65 22.89
N GLY A 116 1.39 -5.37 23.21
CA GLY A 116 2.47 -4.96 24.12
C GLY A 116 3.47 -3.96 23.53
N ASP A 117 4.53 -3.66 24.29
CA ASP A 117 5.54 -2.60 24.09
C ASP A 117 6.57 -2.89 22.98
N TYR A 118 6.19 -3.65 21.95
CA TYR A 118 7.08 -4.20 20.92
C TYR A 118 7.16 -3.35 19.63
N PHE A 119 6.60 -2.14 19.63
CA PHE A 119 6.59 -1.26 18.46
C PHE A 119 8.00 -0.82 18.06
N SER A 120 8.83 -0.44 19.02
CA SER A 120 10.24 -0.08 18.80
C SER A 120 11.02 -1.21 18.13
N ASN A 121 10.79 -2.46 18.54
CA ASN A 121 11.44 -3.64 17.96
C ASN A 121 11.00 -3.92 16.53
N PHE A 122 9.78 -3.51 16.16
CA PHE A 122 9.25 -3.70 14.81
C PHE A 122 9.79 -2.64 13.85
N ASP A 123 9.84 -1.38 14.28
CA ASP A 123 10.49 -0.31 13.54
C ASP A 123 11.97 -0.66 13.35
N GLU A 124 12.67 -1.07 14.40
CA GLU A 124 14.07 -1.50 14.35
C GLU A 124 14.27 -2.69 13.39
N TYR A 125 13.35 -3.69 13.40
CA TYR A 125 13.36 -4.80 12.45
C TYR A 125 13.22 -4.34 10.98
N LEU A 126 12.29 -3.43 10.68
CA LEU A 126 12.12 -2.91 9.33
C LEU A 126 13.29 -2.03 8.91
N PHE A 127 13.78 -1.18 9.81
CA PHE A 127 14.95 -0.33 9.59
C PHE A 127 16.18 -1.15 9.21
N ASP A 128 16.50 -2.20 9.98
CA ASP A 128 17.63 -3.11 9.72
C ASP A 128 17.50 -3.90 8.41
N ARG A 129 16.27 -4.05 7.90
CA ARG A 129 16.01 -4.77 6.64
C ARG A 129 16.17 -3.89 5.43
N VAL A 130 15.85 -2.60 5.56
CA VAL A 130 15.90 -1.66 4.44
C VAL A 130 17.22 -0.91 4.37
N ASN A 131 17.78 -0.58 5.54
CA ASN A 131 19.11 -0.02 5.69
C ASN A 131 20.10 -1.15 5.97
N THR A 132 21.30 -1.05 5.41
CA THR A 132 22.42 -1.93 5.77
C THR A 132 23.45 -1.14 6.54
N LYS A 133 24.38 -1.82 7.23
CA LYS A 133 25.50 -1.18 7.95
C LYS A 133 26.31 -0.16 7.12
N THR A 134 26.26 -0.27 5.79
CA THR A 134 27.01 0.55 4.84
C THR A 134 26.15 1.50 4.00
N ILE A 135 24.82 1.34 3.99
CA ILE A 135 23.93 2.14 3.14
C ILE A 135 22.64 2.41 3.90
N SER A 136 22.49 3.66 4.36
CA SER A 136 21.20 4.17 4.84
C SER A 136 20.38 4.61 3.62
N ARG A 137 19.19 4.03 3.48
CA ARG A 137 18.26 4.23 2.36
C ARG A 137 16.96 4.91 2.78
N ILE A 138 16.58 4.82 4.04
CA ILE A 138 15.39 5.45 4.64
C ILE A 138 15.73 5.96 6.05
N LYS A 139 15.28 7.17 6.37
CA LYS A 139 15.58 7.83 7.66
C LYS A 139 14.49 7.61 8.71
N HIS A 140 13.28 7.26 8.30
CA HIS A 140 12.15 7.03 9.20
C HIS A 140 11.19 5.98 8.62
N ILE A 141 10.77 5.07 9.48
CA ILE A 141 9.63 4.18 9.26
C ILE A 141 8.68 4.52 10.40
N THR A 142 7.44 4.88 10.08
CA THR A 142 6.45 5.27 11.08
C THR A 142 5.13 4.62 10.80
N HIS A 143 4.35 4.44 11.85
CA HIS A 143 3.01 3.91 11.77
C HIS A 143 2.07 4.89 11.05
N VAL A 144 0.95 4.38 10.55
CA VAL A 144 -0.11 5.20 9.95
C VAL A 144 -0.68 6.13 11.04
N ASN A 145 -0.25 7.40 11.06
CA ASN A 145 -0.99 8.47 11.73
C ASN A 145 -2.39 8.58 11.13
N SER A 146 -3.35 9.08 11.91
CA SER A 146 -4.74 9.23 11.48
C SER A 146 -4.87 9.99 10.14
N GLU A 147 -4.00 10.96 9.90
CA GLU A 147 -3.92 11.76 8.67
C GLU A 147 -3.63 10.93 7.41
N TYR A 148 -2.99 9.76 7.53
CA TYR A 148 -2.61 8.91 6.40
C TYR A 148 -3.55 7.70 6.20
N VAL A 149 -4.57 7.53 7.04
CA VAL A 149 -5.49 6.38 6.97
C VAL A 149 -6.20 6.30 5.62
N ASN A 150 -6.62 7.43 5.08
CA ASN A 150 -7.28 7.55 3.79
C ASN A 150 -6.36 7.13 2.63
N ALA A 151 -5.10 7.57 2.67
CA ALA A 151 -4.06 7.17 1.73
C ALA A 151 -3.81 5.65 1.75
N MET A 152 -3.71 5.08 2.95
CA MET A 152 -3.56 3.64 3.13
C MET A 152 -4.77 2.86 2.57
N GLN A 153 -6.00 3.27 2.90
CA GLN A 153 -7.21 2.63 2.38
C GLN A 153 -7.27 2.68 0.87
N LEU A 154 -6.90 3.82 0.25
CA LEU A 154 -6.85 3.93 -1.20
C LEU A 154 -5.81 2.98 -1.81
N SER A 155 -4.63 2.86 -1.18
CA SER A 155 -3.60 1.91 -1.61
C SER A 155 -4.10 0.46 -1.54
N ASP A 156 -4.83 0.08 -0.50
CA ASP A 156 -5.42 -1.26 -0.38
C ASP A 156 -6.44 -1.55 -1.46
N LEU A 157 -7.32 -0.59 -1.75
CA LEU A 157 -8.31 -0.68 -2.81
C LEU A 157 -7.61 -0.82 -4.17
N ALA A 158 -6.58 -0.04 -4.45
CA ALA A 158 -5.79 -0.20 -5.67
C ALA A 158 -5.14 -1.60 -5.75
N SER A 159 -4.60 -2.10 -4.63
CA SER A 159 -4.02 -3.45 -4.53
C SER A 159 -5.04 -4.54 -4.83
N GLY A 160 -6.23 -4.41 -4.25
CA GLY A 160 -7.36 -5.32 -4.45
C GLY A 160 -7.81 -5.33 -5.91
N ALA A 161 -8.03 -4.16 -6.51
CA ALA A 161 -8.44 -4.00 -7.90
C ALA A 161 -7.43 -4.61 -8.87
N LEU A 162 -6.13 -4.37 -8.65
CA LEU A 162 -5.06 -4.95 -9.44
C LEU A 162 -5.06 -6.47 -9.30
N ARG A 163 -5.11 -7.01 -8.07
CA ARG A 163 -5.14 -8.46 -7.83
C ARG A 163 -6.33 -9.12 -8.50
N ASP A 164 -7.52 -8.56 -8.32
CA ASP A 164 -8.77 -9.13 -8.84
C ASP A 164 -8.79 -9.19 -10.36
N TYR A 165 -8.13 -8.25 -11.03
CA TYR A 165 -7.89 -8.31 -12.48
C TYR A 165 -7.06 -9.53 -12.88
N PHE A 166 -5.94 -9.79 -12.19
CA PHE A 166 -5.09 -10.94 -12.49
C PHE A 166 -5.69 -12.29 -12.11
N THR A 167 -6.60 -12.31 -11.12
CA THR A 167 -7.33 -13.52 -10.73
C THR A 167 -8.69 -13.66 -11.43
N SER A 168 -9.00 -12.79 -12.41
CA SER A 168 -10.27 -12.79 -13.16
C SER A 168 -11.54 -12.69 -12.32
N LYS A 169 -11.48 -12.07 -11.12
CA LYS A 169 -12.64 -11.92 -10.23
C LYS A 169 -13.46 -10.67 -10.53
N ASN A 170 -12.79 -9.52 -10.63
CA ASN A 170 -13.41 -8.22 -10.90
C ASN A 170 -12.53 -7.43 -11.89
N GLN A 171 -12.49 -7.89 -13.14
CA GLN A 171 -11.59 -7.32 -14.15
C GLN A 171 -11.88 -5.86 -14.49
N ASP A 172 -13.06 -5.35 -14.15
CA ASP A 172 -13.43 -3.96 -14.42
C ASP A 172 -12.85 -2.96 -13.42
N LEU A 173 -12.56 -3.37 -12.18
CA LEU A 173 -12.04 -2.46 -11.16
C LEU A 173 -10.70 -1.84 -11.57
N ARG A 174 -9.80 -2.66 -12.13
CA ARG A 174 -8.49 -2.17 -12.61
C ARG A 174 -8.62 -1.20 -13.79
N LYS A 175 -9.67 -1.30 -14.60
CA LYS A 175 -9.87 -0.44 -15.78
C LYS A 175 -10.24 0.99 -15.41
N ILE A 176 -10.78 1.19 -14.20
CA ILE A 176 -11.12 2.51 -13.66
C ILE A 176 -9.85 3.33 -13.49
N ILE A 177 -8.78 2.72 -12.98
CA ILE A 177 -7.51 3.42 -12.82
C ILE A 177 -6.85 3.62 -14.19
N SER A 178 -6.64 4.88 -14.57
CA SER A 178 -6.01 5.22 -15.83
C SER A 178 -4.59 4.66 -15.92
N LYS A 179 -4.25 4.08 -17.09
CA LYS A 179 -2.95 3.44 -17.31
C LYS A 179 -1.77 4.38 -17.07
N LYS A 180 -1.93 5.70 -17.30
CA LYS A 180 -0.85 6.69 -17.08
C LYS A 180 -0.40 6.77 -15.62
N TYR A 181 -1.25 6.40 -14.66
CA TYR A 181 -0.94 6.42 -13.24
C TYR A 181 -0.47 5.07 -12.70
N LEU A 182 -0.47 4.01 -13.51
CA LEU A 182 -0.07 2.66 -13.10
C LEU A 182 1.38 2.38 -13.47
N TYR A 183 2.25 2.22 -12.46
CA TYR A 183 3.67 1.94 -12.63
C TYR A 183 4.04 0.57 -12.07
N LYS A 184 4.23 -0.41 -12.95
CA LYS A 184 4.68 -1.74 -12.57
C LYS A 184 6.17 -1.74 -12.21
N ILE A 185 6.52 -2.28 -11.05
CA ILE A 185 7.90 -2.52 -10.60
C ILE A 185 8.18 -4.03 -10.65
N TRP A 186 9.34 -4.40 -11.19
CA TRP A 186 9.75 -5.79 -11.40
C TRP A 186 10.50 -6.41 -10.21
#